data_AF-A0A2N0MC49-F1
#
_entry.id   AF-A0A2N0MC49-F1
#
_cell.length_a   1.000
_cell.length_b   1.000
_cell.length_c   1.000
_cell.angle_alpha   90.00
_cell.angle_beta   90.00
_cell.angle_gamma   90.00
#
_symmetry.space_group_name_H-M   'P 1'
#
loop_
_entity.id
_entity.type
_entity.pdbx_description
1 polymer ?
#
loop_
_entity_poly.entity_id
_entity_poly.type
_entity_poly.pdbx_seq_one_letter_code
_entity_poly.pdbx_strand_id
1 'polypeptide(L)'
;MLNGFESSLDARLREAEEAEEELLKLQPLAEEAPRLRLEKAKEQKRQERERAKQTAMQVVTQSVRTASEKQTRVPSLLETAGSAVQALYAAVKEIDRLRQEAAESMAIVDRIDYEIEVEEGEQHEISLDRDPRGLAYALAARHGDVRVKDLLEEMDPAFGYLKDCDLTQPLYRDVAKFVLDHAVSSPSVELMPVAES
;
A
#
# COMPACT_ATOMS: atom_id res chain seq x y z
N MET A 1 -30.75 -102.40 -22.94
CA MET A 1 -30.37 -101.45 -21.86
C MET A 1 -30.27 -100.04 -22.46
N LEU A 2 -31.41 -99.45 -22.85
CA LEU A 2 -31.48 -98.14 -23.53
C LEU A 2 -32.39 -97.14 -22.78
N ASN A 3 -33.46 -97.62 -22.15
CA ASN A 3 -34.48 -96.78 -21.50
C ASN A 3 -34.03 -96.04 -20.22
N GLY A 4 -32.91 -96.43 -19.59
CA GLY A 4 -32.38 -95.76 -18.39
C GLY A 4 -31.40 -94.61 -18.71
N PHE A 5 -30.86 -94.59 -19.93
CA PHE A 5 -29.99 -93.50 -20.40
C PHE A 5 -30.84 -92.34 -20.94
N GLU A 6 -31.91 -92.66 -21.67
CA GLU A 6 -32.90 -91.68 -22.18
C GLU A 6 -33.64 -90.94 -21.07
N SER A 7 -34.03 -91.62 -19.97
CA SER A 7 -34.72 -90.96 -18.85
C SER A 7 -33.83 -89.97 -18.07
N SER A 8 -32.51 -90.21 -18.00
CA SER A 8 -31.56 -89.28 -17.38
C SER A 8 -31.26 -88.06 -18.25
N LEU A 9 -31.34 -88.23 -19.57
CA LEU A 9 -31.20 -87.15 -20.54
C LEU A 9 -32.44 -86.25 -20.53
N ASP A 10 -33.65 -86.82 -20.49
CA ASP A 10 -34.91 -86.06 -20.40
C ASP A 10 -35.03 -85.26 -19.11
N ALA A 11 -34.58 -85.82 -17.98
CA ALA A 11 -34.56 -85.11 -16.70
C ALA A 11 -33.59 -83.91 -16.73
N ARG A 12 -32.38 -84.10 -17.28
CA ARG A 12 -31.41 -83.01 -17.49
C ARG A 12 -31.87 -81.97 -18.49
N LEU A 13 -32.62 -82.38 -19.52
CA LEU A 13 -33.20 -81.48 -20.51
C LEU A 13 -34.21 -80.54 -19.85
N ARG A 14 -35.13 -81.06 -19.01
CA ARG A 14 -36.07 -80.22 -18.26
C ARG A 14 -35.38 -79.27 -17.30
N GLU A 15 -34.36 -79.75 -16.60
CA GLU A 15 -33.58 -78.93 -15.66
C GLU A 15 -32.85 -77.79 -16.40
N ALA A 16 -32.37 -78.04 -17.63
CA ALA A 16 -31.78 -77.03 -18.49
C ALA A 16 -32.81 -76.04 -19.06
N GLU A 17 -33.99 -76.51 -19.46
CA GLU A 17 -35.10 -75.68 -19.94
C GLU A 17 -35.66 -74.76 -18.84
N GLU A 18 -35.80 -75.25 -17.60
CA GLU A 18 -36.19 -74.43 -16.44
C GLU A 18 -35.13 -73.35 -16.15
N ALA A 19 -33.83 -73.70 -16.22
CA ALA A 19 -32.73 -72.76 -16.05
C ALA A 19 -32.70 -71.69 -17.18
N GLU A 20 -33.05 -72.07 -18.42
CA GLU A 20 -33.15 -71.13 -19.55
C GLU A 20 -34.34 -70.19 -19.38
N GLU A 21 -35.48 -70.69 -18.88
CA GLU A 21 -36.65 -69.87 -18.57
C GLU A 21 -36.37 -68.88 -17.42
N GLU A 22 -35.60 -69.29 -16.41
CA GLU A 22 -35.11 -68.40 -15.35
C GLU A 22 -34.13 -67.35 -15.88
N LEU A 23 -33.20 -67.73 -16.77
CA LEU A 23 -32.29 -66.79 -17.42
C LEU A 23 -33.02 -65.75 -18.26
N LEU A 24 -34.04 -66.17 -19.03
CA LEU A 24 -34.90 -65.27 -19.80
C LEU A 24 -35.64 -64.27 -18.91
N LYS A 25 -36.11 -64.71 -17.73
CA LYS A 25 -36.75 -63.83 -16.73
C LYS A 25 -35.74 -62.85 -16.10
N LEU A 26 -34.49 -63.25 -15.91
CA LEU A 26 -33.44 -62.43 -15.29
C LEU A 26 -32.73 -61.48 -16.27
N GLN A 27 -32.75 -61.78 -17.57
CA GLN A 27 -32.14 -60.98 -18.63
C GLN A 27 -32.54 -59.48 -18.61
N PRO A 28 -33.84 -59.09 -18.50
CA PRO A 28 -34.21 -57.68 -18.42
C PRO A 28 -33.65 -56.99 -17.18
N LEU A 29 -33.59 -57.70 -16.04
CA LEU A 29 -33.04 -57.17 -14.79
C LEU A 29 -31.51 -56.97 -14.89
N ALA A 30 -30.83 -57.87 -15.59
CA ALA A 30 -29.40 -57.79 -15.86
C ALA A 30 -29.04 -56.61 -16.79
N GLU A 31 -29.93 -56.24 -17.73
CA GLU A 31 -29.77 -55.06 -18.58
C GLU A 31 -30.10 -53.74 -17.87
N GLU A 32 -31.00 -53.77 -16.90
CA GLU A 32 -31.45 -52.58 -16.15
C GLU A 32 -30.46 -52.21 -15.03
N ALA A 33 -29.88 -53.18 -14.33
CA ALA A 33 -28.97 -52.94 -13.22
C ALA A 33 -27.76 -52.02 -13.54
N PRO A 34 -27.06 -52.15 -14.69
CA PRO A 34 -25.99 -51.22 -15.07
C PRO A 34 -26.49 -49.79 -15.28
N ARG A 35 -27.67 -49.61 -15.87
CA ARG A 35 -28.28 -48.29 -16.11
C ARG A 35 -28.62 -47.62 -14.79
N LEU A 36 -29.25 -48.35 -13.87
CA LEU A 36 -29.58 -47.86 -12.53
C LEU A 36 -28.33 -47.48 -11.72
N ARG A 37 -27.23 -48.25 -11.84
CA ARG A 37 -25.95 -47.90 -11.21
C ARG A 37 -25.37 -46.61 -11.77
N LEU A 38 -25.42 -46.42 -13.10
CA LEU A 38 -24.94 -45.20 -13.75
C LEU A 38 -25.77 -43.98 -13.33
N GLU A 39 -27.10 -44.10 -13.30
CA GLU A 39 -28.00 -43.02 -12.86
C GLU A 39 -27.77 -42.67 -11.39
N LYS A 40 -27.65 -43.67 -10.52
CA LYS A 40 -27.31 -43.47 -9.10
C LYS A 40 -25.97 -42.75 -8.94
N ALA A 41 -24.94 -43.13 -9.68
CA ALA A 41 -23.62 -42.48 -9.63
C ALA A 41 -23.68 -41.01 -10.12
N LYS A 42 -24.45 -40.73 -11.17
CA LYS A 42 -24.68 -39.36 -11.65
C LYS A 42 -25.38 -38.51 -10.60
N GLU A 43 -26.43 -39.04 -9.96
CA GLU A 43 -27.17 -38.33 -8.93
C GLU A 43 -26.31 -38.07 -7.68
N GLN A 44 -25.54 -39.06 -7.23
CA GLN A 44 -24.59 -38.90 -6.12
C GLN A 44 -23.58 -37.78 -6.41
N LYS A 45 -22.97 -37.79 -7.60
CA LYS A 45 -22.02 -36.75 -8.01
C LYS A 45 -22.66 -35.36 -8.10
N ARG A 46 -23.94 -35.28 -8.49
CA ARG A 46 -24.70 -34.01 -8.50
C ARG A 46 -24.91 -33.49 -7.07
N GLN A 47 -25.29 -34.37 -6.15
CA GLN A 47 -25.49 -34.02 -4.74
C GLN A 47 -24.19 -33.57 -4.06
N GLU A 48 -23.08 -34.26 -4.33
CA GLU A 48 -21.76 -33.85 -3.82
C GLU A 48 -21.35 -32.46 -4.33
N ARG A 49 -21.54 -32.19 -5.62
CA ARG A 49 -21.29 -30.86 -6.20
C ARG A 49 -22.14 -29.78 -5.55
N GLU A 50 -23.42 -30.05 -5.32
CA GLU A 50 -24.32 -29.06 -4.72
C GLU A 50 -23.95 -28.80 -3.26
N ARG A 51 -23.59 -29.84 -2.49
CA ARG A 51 -23.08 -29.69 -1.12
C ARG A 51 -21.79 -28.87 -1.09
N ALA A 52 -20.82 -29.18 -1.96
CA ALA A 52 -19.57 -28.45 -2.05
C ALA A 52 -19.80 -26.96 -2.40
N LYS A 53 -20.72 -26.69 -3.34
CA LYS A 53 -21.12 -25.32 -3.72
C LYS A 53 -21.77 -24.58 -2.54
N GLN A 54 -22.66 -25.23 -1.79
CA GLN A 54 -23.29 -24.63 -0.62
C GLN A 54 -22.28 -24.28 0.47
N THR A 55 -21.36 -25.20 0.79
CA THR A 55 -20.29 -24.93 1.75
C THR A 55 -19.39 -23.78 1.30
N ALA A 56 -18.99 -23.75 0.03
CA ALA A 56 -18.21 -22.63 -0.52
C ALA A 56 -18.98 -21.30 -0.44
N MET A 57 -20.28 -21.32 -0.73
CA MET A 57 -21.14 -20.13 -0.66
C MET A 57 -21.28 -19.59 0.76
N GLN A 58 -21.30 -20.47 1.77
CA GLN A 58 -21.30 -20.04 3.18
C GLN A 58 -20.01 -19.29 3.52
N VAL A 59 -18.85 -19.81 3.10
CA VAL A 59 -17.55 -19.14 3.30
C VAL A 59 -17.52 -17.79 2.61
N VAL A 60 -17.96 -17.71 1.34
CA VAL A 60 -18.04 -16.45 0.59
C VAL A 60 -18.95 -15.45 1.30
N THR A 61 -20.13 -15.89 1.74
CA THR A 61 -21.08 -15.02 2.44
C THR A 61 -20.48 -14.45 3.72
N GLN A 62 -19.80 -15.31 4.50
CA GLN A 62 -19.15 -14.89 5.73
C GLN A 62 -17.98 -13.94 5.47
N SER A 63 -17.13 -14.23 4.49
CA SER A 63 -16.00 -13.36 4.15
C SER A 63 -16.46 -11.99 3.64
N VAL A 64 -17.50 -11.95 2.80
CA VAL A 64 -18.10 -10.70 2.30
C VAL A 64 -18.66 -9.87 3.45
N ARG A 65 -19.38 -10.52 4.37
CA ARG A 65 -19.94 -9.84 5.55
C ARG A 65 -18.83 -9.27 6.44
N THR A 66 -17.81 -10.07 6.77
CA THR A 66 -16.68 -9.60 7.60
C THR A 66 -15.90 -8.48 6.91
N ALA A 67 -15.71 -8.53 5.59
CA ALA A 67 -15.08 -7.45 4.84
C ALA A 67 -15.92 -6.16 4.90
N SER A 68 -17.24 -6.27 4.71
CA SER A 68 -18.17 -5.14 4.81
C SER A 68 -18.17 -4.53 6.21
N GLU A 69 -18.19 -5.34 7.27
CA GLU A 69 -18.09 -4.88 8.65
C GLU A 69 -16.78 -4.14 8.90
N LYS A 70 -15.64 -4.62 8.37
CA LYS A 70 -14.35 -3.91 8.49
C LYS A 70 -14.32 -2.61 7.66
N GLN A 71 -14.95 -2.59 6.49
CA GLN A 71 -15.02 -1.42 5.63
C GLN A 71 -15.67 -0.22 6.33
N THR A 72 -16.62 -0.47 7.24
CA THR A 72 -17.26 0.61 8.04
C THR A 72 -16.28 1.43 8.87
N ARG A 73 -15.10 0.87 9.20
CA ARG A 73 -14.06 1.55 9.98
C ARG A 73 -13.11 2.39 9.12
N VAL A 74 -13.08 2.19 7.81
CA VAL A 74 -12.14 2.87 6.91
C VAL A 74 -12.34 4.40 6.91
N PRO A 75 -13.58 4.94 6.83
CA PRO A 75 -13.77 6.39 6.80
C PRO A 75 -13.23 7.11 8.04
N SER A 76 -13.48 6.60 9.24
CA SER A 76 -13.03 7.24 10.48
C SER A 76 -11.51 7.16 10.67
N LEU A 77 -10.90 6.04 10.25
CA LEU A 77 -9.43 5.92 10.23
C LEU A 77 -8.81 6.90 9.23
N LEU A 78 -9.43 7.07 8.06
CA LEU A 78 -8.96 8.01 7.05
C LEU A 78 -9.11 9.46 7.53
N GLU A 79 -10.22 9.79 8.19
CA GLU A 79 -10.43 11.12 8.79
C GLU A 79 -9.36 11.43 9.84
N THR A 80 -9.10 10.48 10.75
CA THR A 80 -8.07 10.64 11.80
C THR A 80 -6.68 10.82 11.19
N ALA A 81 -6.32 9.97 10.22
CA ALA A 81 -5.03 10.07 9.53
C ALA A 81 -4.91 11.40 8.76
N GLY A 82 -5.98 11.81 8.06
CA GLY A 82 -6.04 13.07 7.32
C GLY A 82 -5.85 14.28 8.22
N SER A 83 -6.56 14.35 9.36
CA SER A 83 -6.40 15.43 10.33
C SER A 83 -4.99 15.47 10.93
N ALA A 84 -4.39 14.31 11.23
CA ALA A 84 -3.02 14.25 11.74
C ALA A 84 -1.98 14.75 10.71
N VAL A 85 -2.12 14.34 9.45
CA VAL A 85 -1.25 14.81 8.36
C VAL A 85 -1.45 16.31 8.11
N GLN A 86 -2.67 16.82 8.19
CA GLN A 86 -2.95 18.25 8.07
C GLN A 86 -2.32 19.06 9.22
N ALA A 87 -2.36 18.55 10.44
CA ALA A 87 -1.68 19.18 11.58
C ALA A 87 -0.16 19.21 11.38
N LEU A 88 0.42 18.10 10.92
CA LEU A 88 1.85 18.03 10.58
C LEU A 88 2.20 19.03 9.47
N TYR A 89 1.38 19.14 8.43
CA TYR A 89 1.55 20.13 7.36
C TYR A 89 1.56 21.56 7.89
N ALA A 90 0.61 21.92 8.75
CA ALA A 90 0.55 23.26 9.33
C ALA A 90 1.80 23.58 10.16
N ALA A 91 2.25 22.63 10.99
CA ALA A 91 3.45 22.78 11.80
C ALA A 91 4.72 22.94 10.93
N VAL A 92 4.88 22.09 9.91
CA VAL A 92 6.04 22.17 8.99
C VAL A 92 6.04 23.49 8.22
N LYS A 93 4.87 23.97 7.79
CA LYS A 93 4.75 25.26 7.09
C LYS A 93 5.07 26.46 8.00
N GLU A 94 4.66 26.39 9.27
CA GLU A 94 5.02 27.42 10.25
C GLU A 94 6.53 27.40 10.54
N ILE A 95 7.12 26.20 10.69
CA ILE A 95 8.57 26.04 10.79
C ILE A 95 9.24 26.68 9.57
N ASP A 96 8.81 26.36 8.34
CA ASP A 96 9.39 26.94 7.13
C ASP A 96 9.37 28.46 7.11
N ARG A 97 8.23 29.06 7.48
CA ARG A 97 8.11 30.52 7.61
C ARG A 97 9.12 31.09 8.61
N LEU A 98 9.20 30.49 9.81
CA LEU A 98 10.15 30.94 10.84
C LEU A 98 11.61 30.80 10.41
N ARG A 99 11.92 29.77 9.60
CA ARG A 99 13.26 29.60 9.02
C ARG A 99 13.60 30.70 8.04
N GLN A 100 12.64 31.08 7.18
CA GLN A 100 12.82 32.19 6.25
C GLN A 100 13.01 33.50 7.00
N GLU A 101 12.18 33.78 8.01
CA GLU A 101 12.32 34.97 8.87
C GLU A 101 13.68 35.01 9.60
N ALA A 102 14.17 33.85 10.07
CA ALA A 102 15.49 33.73 10.69
C ALA A 102 16.63 34.00 9.69
N ALA A 103 16.53 33.47 8.46
CA ALA A 103 17.51 33.70 7.41
C ALA A 103 17.54 35.17 6.96
N GLU A 104 16.38 35.81 6.80
CA GLU A 104 16.28 37.24 6.49
C GLU A 104 16.88 38.11 7.60
N SER A 105 16.58 37.79 8.86
CA SER A 105 17.13 38.50 10.01
C SER A 105 18.66 38.32 10.10
N MET A 106 19.15 37.11 9.85
CA MET A 106 20.58 36.82 9.86
C MET A 106 21.31 37.48 8.68
N ALA A 107 20.67 37.65 7.53
CA ALA A 107 21.23 38.43 6.43
C ALA A 107 21.41 39.92 6.78
N ILE A 108 20.55 40.48 7.64
CA ILE A 108 20.72 41.84 8.17
C ILE A 108 21.95 41.88 9.10
N VAL A 109 22.12 40.88 9.97
CA VAL A 109 23.29 40.79 10.86
C VAL A 109 24.58 40.70 10.05
N ASP A 110 24.65 39.78 9.09
CA ASP A 110 25.82 39.60 8.23
C ASP A 110 26.17 40.88 7.45
N ARG A 111 25.17 41.63 7.01
CA ARG A 111 25.37 42.92 6.36
C ARG A 111 25.95 43.97 7.32
N ILE A 112 25.46 44.04 8.55
CA ILE A 112 25.99 44.97 9.55
C ILE A 112 27.45 44.60 9.88
N ASP A 113 27.74 43.31 10.05
CA ASP A 113 29.10 42.82 10.27
C ASP A 113 30.02 43.19 9.10
N TYR A 114 29.55 43.04 7.85
CA TYR A 114 30.29 43.49 6.67
C TYR A 114 30.56 45.00 6.69
N GLU A 115 29.55 45.82 6.99
CA GLU A 115 29.71 47.29 7.06
C GLU A 115 30.73 47.69 8.14
N ILE A 116 30.73 47.01 9.30
CA ILE A 116 31.72 47.18 10.37
C ILE A 116 33.12 46.75 9.91
N GLU A 117 33.27 45.55 9.33
CA GLU A 117 34.58 45.04 8.87
C GLU A 117 35.19 45.96 7.78
N VAL A 118 34.36 46.52 6.91
CA VAL A 118 34.80 47.51 5.91
C VAL A 118 35.28 48.79 6.60
N GLU A 119 34.48 49.38 7.49
CA GLU A 119 34.85 50.63 8.17
C GLU A 119 36.15 50.48 8.97
N GLU A 120 36.26 49.43 9.79
CA GLU A 120 37.45 49.16 10.61
C GLU A 120 38.69 48.85 9.75
N GLY A 121 38.51 48.07 8.68
CA GLY A 121 39.61 47.74 7.78
C GLY A 121 40.08 48.92 6.95
N GLU A 122 39.19 49.81 6.51
CA GLU A 122 39.57 51.06 5.83
C GLU A 122 40.38 51.96 6.77
N GLN A 123 39.92 52.13 8.02
CA GLN A 123 40.67 52.87 9.04
C GLN A 123 42.06 52.27 9.28
N HIS A 124 42.16 50.93 9.29
CA HIS A 124 43.42 50.23 9.46
C HIS A 124 44.38 50.45 8.28
N GLU A 125 43.93 50.28 7.03
CA GLU A 125 44.77 50.48 5.85
C GLU A 125 45.23 51.95 5.72
N ILE A 126 44.35 52.90 6.01
CA ILE A 126 44.70 54.33 6.06
C ILE A 126 45.75 54.60 7.14
N SER A 127 45.65 53.98 8.31
CA SER A 127 46.65 54.12 9.38
C SER A 127 48.04 53.60 9.01
N LEU A 128 48.09 52.68 8.03
CA LEU A 128 49.31 52.10 7.47
C LEU A 128 49.78 52.78 6.17
N ASP A 129 49.13 53.87 5.77
CA ASP A 129 49.39 54.63 4.53
C ASP A 129 49.23 53.77 3.26
N ARG A 130 48.24 52.86 3.28
CA ARG A 130 47.87 51.95 2.18
C ARG A 130 46.53 52.34 1.55
N ASP A 131 46.30 51.88 0.33
CA ASP A 131 45.06 52.16 -0.43
C ASP A 131 43.96 51.12 -0.10
N PRO A 132 42.81 51.53 0.46
CA PRO A 132 41.74 50.62 0.85
C PRO A 132 40.87 50.09 -0.30
N ARG A 133 41.02 50.58 -1.54
CA ARG A 133 40.08 50.32 -2.65
C ARG A 133 39.81 48.85 -3.00
N GLY A 134 40.68 47.92 -2.61
CA GLY A 134 40.50 46.47 -2.83
C GLY A 134 39.84 45.72 -1.66
N LEU A 135 39.72 46.35 -0.49
CA LEU A 135 39.30 45.69 0.74
C LEU A 135 37.84 45.21 0.68
N ALA A 136 36.93 46.06 0.20
CA ALA A 136 35.51 45.74 0.08
C ALA A 136 35.26 44.48 -0.78
N TYR A 137 36.01 44.31 -1.87
CA TYR A 137 35.93 43.11 -2.71
C TYR A 137 36.42 41.85 -1.99
N ALA A 138 37.50 41.96 -1.22
CA ALA A 138 38.04 40.85 -0.45
C ALA A 138 37.08 40.42 0.68
N LEU A 139 36.43 41.39 1.33
CA LEU A 139 35.46 41.15 2.39
C LEU A 139 34.14 40.59 1.84
N ALA A 140 33.63 41.11 0.73
CA ALA A 140 32.38 40.64 0.14
C ALA A 140 32.37 39.14 -0.19
N ALA A 141 33.54 38.53 -0.44
CA ALA A 141 33.66 37.09 -0.66
C ALA A 141 33.42 36.23 0.60
N ARG A 142 33.46 36.84 1.79
CA ARG A 142 33.28 36.19 3.11
C ARG A 142 31.87 36.36 3.68
N HIS A 143 31.05 37.20 3.07
CA HIS A 143 29.68 37.54 3.49
C HIS A 143 28.64 37.07 2.45
N GLY A 144 27.37 37.14 2.81
CA GLY A 144 26.23 36.72 1.99
C GLY A 144 25.64 35.35 2.39
N ASP A 145 24.89 34.74 1.48
CA ASP A 145 24.04 33.57 1.78
C ASP A 145 24.77 32.38 2.41
N VAL A 146 26.04 32.16 2.05
CA VAL A 146 26.85 31.08 2.62
C VAL A 146 27.16 31.38 4.08
N ARG A 147 27.56 32.62 4.40
CA ARG A 147 27.85 33.05 5.76
C ARG A 147 26.60 33.05 6.63
N VAL A 148 25.46 33.47 6.08
CA VAL A 148 24.16 33.38 6.75
C VAL A 148 23.82 31.94 7.14
N LYS A 149 24.04 30.97 6.24
CA LYS A 149 23.84 29.55 6.54
C LYS A 149 24.78 29.05 7.63
N ASP A 150 26.06 29.44 7.58
CA ASP A 150 27.04 29.06 8.60
C ASP A 150 26.64 29.61 9.98
N LEU A 151 26.22 30.87 10.05
CA LEU A 151 25.75 31.50 11.30
C LEU A 151 24.50 30.82 11.86
N LEU A 152 23.55 30.43 11.01
CA LEU A 152 22.37 29.67 11.43
C LEU A 152 22.74 28.27 11.94
N GLU A 153 23.71 27.60 11.30
CA GLU A 153 24.21 26.28 11.70
C GLU A 153 24.98 26.35 13.03
N GLU A 154 25.71 27.45 13.29
CA GLU A 154 26.34 27.73 14.59
C GLU A 154 25.30 27.88 15.71
N MET A 155 24.12 28.44 15.41
CA MET A 155 23.04 28.64 16.39
C MET A 155 22.22 27.37 16.67
N ASP A 156 21.81 26.63 15.63
CA ASP A 156 21.10 25.36 15.78
C ASP A 156 21.60 24.32 14.75
N PRO A 157 22.41 23.33 15.18
CA PRO A 157 22.97 22.33 14.29
C PRO A 157 21.91 21.56 13.52
N ALA A 158 22.21 21.38 12.23
CA ALA A 158 21.42 20.74 11.19
C ALA A 158 20.10 21.43 10.83
N PHE A 159 19.69 22.49 11.55
CA PHE A 159 18.43 23.23 11.47
C PHE A 159 17.41 22.43 10.64
N GLY A 160 16.96 21.27 11.14
CA GLY A 160 16.32 20.26 10.30
C GLY A 160 14.81 20.26 10.48
N TYR A 161 14.04 20.18 9.40
CA TYR A 161 12.57 20.15 9.48
C TYR A 161 12.01 18.97 10.30
N LEU A 162 12.77 17.87 10.38
CA LEU A 162 12.38 16.63 11.05
C LEU A 162 13.41 16.20 12.10
N LYS A 163 14.02 17.17 12.78
CA LYS A 163 14.95 16.90 13.88
C LYS A 163 14.27 15.98 14.91
N ASP A 164 15.02 14.99 15.39
CA ASP A 164 14.59 13.98 16.37
C ASP A 164 13.43 13.06 15.92
N CYS A 165 13.05 13.06 14.65
CA CYS A 165 12.04 12.13 14.11
C CYS A 165 12.63 10.76 13.77
N ASP A 166 12.03 9.68 14.29
CA ASP A 166 12.37 8.31 13.90
C ASP A 166 11.71 7.95 12.54
N LEU A 167 12.51 8.02 11.47
CA LEU A 167 12.09 7.68 10.11
C LEU A 167 12.47 6.24 9.69
N THR A 168 12.73 5.35 10.65
CA THR A 168 13.03 3.93 10.35
C THR A 168 11.86 3.21 9.69
N GLN A 169 10.62 3.63 9.99
CA GLN A 169 9.43 3.05 9.40
C GLN A 169 9.14 3.66 8.00
N PRO A 170 8.93 2.84 6.95
CA PRO A 170 8.68 3.33 5.60
C PRO A 170 7.50 4.29 5.50
N LEU A 171 6.40 3.99 6.22
CA LEU A 171 5.20 4.82 6.19
C LEU A 171 5.44 6.22 6.80
N TYR A 172 6.24 6.30 7.86
CA TYR A 172 6.59 7.60 8.47
C TYR A 172 7.44 8.43 7.53
N ARG A 173 8.39 7.78 6.85
CA ARG A 173 9.18 8.43 5.80
C ARG A 173 8.33 8.93 4.64
N ASP A 174 7.35 8.14 4.18
CA ASP A 174 6.48 8.54 3.06
C ASP A 174 5.56 9.71 3.43
N VAL A 175 4.98 9.69 4.63
CA VAL A 175 4.16 10.80 5.14
C VAL A 175 5.01 12.06 5.34
N ALA A 176 6.18 11.91 5.95
CA ALA A 176 7.11 13.01 6.15
C ALA A 176 7.55 13.64 4.81
N LYS A 177 7.90 12.80 3.83
CA LYS A 177 8.25 13.25 2.48
C LYS A 177 7.08 13.99 1.82
N PHE A 178 5.89 13.40 1.84
CA PHE A 178 4.68 14.02 1.28
C PHE A 178 4.45 15.40 1.89
N VAL A 179 4.54 15.53 3.21
CA VAL A 179 4.33 16.83 3.88
C VAL A 179 5.42 17.83 3.50
N LEU A 180 6.70 17.44 3.51
CA LEU A 180 7.79 18.34 3.13
C LEU A 180 7.68 18.83 1.68
N ASP A 181 7.35 17.93 0.75
CA ASP A 181 7.18 18.25 -0.67
C ASP A 181 6.01 19.22 -0.91
N HIS A 182 5.00 19.25 -0.04
CA HIS A 182 3.85 20.15 -0.17
C HIS A 182 3.92 21.41 0.69
N ALA A 183 4.63 21.38 1.81
CA ALA A 183 4.72 22.48 2.76
C ALA A 183 5.90 23.42 2.47
N VAL A 184 7.04 22.86 2.04
CA VAL A 184 8.31 23.59 1.84
C VAL A 184 8.56 23.85 0.36
N SER A 185 8.33 22.85 -0.50
CA SER A 185 8.31 23.11 -1.94
C SER A 185 6.96 23.71 -2.28
N SER A 186 6.95 24.84 -2.99
CA SER A 186 5.73 25.41 -3.55
C SER A 186 5.39 24.67 -4.86
N PRO A 187 4.47 23.70 -4.89
CA PRO A 187 3.83 23.36 -6.14
C PRO A 187 3.00 24.57 -6.53
N SER A 188 3.41 25.25 -7.60
CA SER A 188 2.55 26.15 -8.36
C SER A 188 1.18 25.49 -8.49
N VAL A 189 0.18 26.09 -7.83
CA VAL A 189 -1.19 25.63 -7.87
C VAL A 189 -1.72 25.86 -9.28
N GLU A 190 -1.52 24.89 -10.16
CA GLU A 190 -2.37 24.64 -11.32
C GLU A 190 -3.20 23.39 -11.03
N LEU A 191 -4.17 23.54 -10.11
CA LEU A 191 -5.37 22.74 -10.15
C LEU A 191 -6.48 23.70 -10.60
N MET A 192 -6.75 23.65 -11.90
CA MET A 192 -7.87 24.33 -12.54
C MET A 192 -9.17 24.04 -11.78
N PRO A 193 -10.12 24.99 -11.75
CA PRO A 193 -11.43 24.74 -11.17
C PRO A 193 -12.12 23.63 -11.96
N VAL A 194 -12.44 22.54 -11.28
CA VAL A 194 -13.45 21.59 -11.75
C VAL A 194 -14.78 22.33 -11.67
N ALA A 195 -15.22 22.87 -12.80
CA ALA A 195 -16.60 23.28 -12.97
C ALA A 195 -17.45 22.02 -13.17
N GLU A 196 -18.21 21.64 -12.14
CA GLU A 196 -19.32 20.70 -12.28
C GLU A 196 -20.62 21.44 -12.61
N SER A 197 -21.36 20.87 -13.56
CA SER A 197 -22.75 21.13 -14.02
C SER A 197 -22.93 22.01 -15.24
#